data_AF-A0A396RQB4-F1
#
_entry.id   AF-A0A396RQB4-F1
#
_cell.length_a   1.000
_cell.length_b   1.000
_cell.length_c   1.000
_cell.angle_alpha   90.00
_cell.angle_beta   90.00
_cell.angle_gamma   90.00
#
_symmetry.space_group_name_H-M   'P 1'
#
loop_
_entity.id
_entity.type
_entity.pdbx_description
1 polymer ?
#
loop_
_entity_poly.entity_id
_entity_poly.type
_entity_poly.pdbx_seq_one_letter_code
_entity_poly.pdbx_strand_id
1 'polypeptide(L)'
;MSPVTRFRLPLASAAAVALALAAGACKPVPAGPYDAETTAVGKDGQPSFAQLPALPDTLPLLSDAQAGGAPTPVRYAPTADELPRAEPIAYGAPAQGYYDDSGASYGFIEQALSMATAFGDAPPDYGYYYDDSDPWAWQAYDDSLYFAEPIDGGYRSYYYSAGSAAPYLVRDPWYSYGYDDGRLVAVYDNYGRLVPVSGWAPRRDHASRYYARAERLYRASRRAERRAVLASRWAERRDDLFEQRRRWERQRAREERWQRYHRRVADRQRDYWRDERQLRRAEARRFDVWRDRGFEGRRPRLEQIAARNDIRENRLIRQRARVERQRAEQRREAQRQRAERRADRQRQIAQRDRRERQIERQQQRAERDRRVDRQQHIARREQRQAQRQQRLAQRDRQAERQQRQAQRAQQRQQAERRQRSEQRQQQRVERQRNQAQRQAQADRQRQRAERQQARQAQTRERAERRERQQAATRQREQRAERQRQSAQRQQRQAERRQRVQAERSRAETRQRAERRQAQRERAQNRARQEASRQRQQAESRRTAEREQRRQAQRQRAAERLQRTAREQRQVQRQQQQAQRQTRAVQRTARVEARRERRER
;
A
#
# COMPACT_ATOMS: atom_id res chain seq x y z
N MET A 1 -58.90 -22.52 -39.50
CA MET A 1 -59.27 -21.09 -39.46
C MET A 1 -59.65 -20.78 -38.02
N SER A 2 -58.72 -20.18 -37.26
CA SER A 2 -58.89 -19.92 -35.83
C SER A 2 -58.71 -18.41 -35.57
N PRO A 3 -59.51 -17.81 -34.69
CA PRO A 3 -59.70 -16.36 -34.65
C PRO A 3 -58.58 -15.62 -33.92
N VAL A 4 -58.36 -14.40 -34.41
CA VAL A 4 -57.41 -13.39 -33.94
C VAL A 4 -57.91 -12.74 -32.65
N THR A 5 -57.19 -12.89 -31.55
CA THR A 5 -57.44 -12.16 -30.30
C THR A 5 -56.62 -10.86 -30.30
N ARG A 6 -57.31 -9.73 -30.45
CA ARG A 6 -56.75 -8.36 -30.34
C ARG A 6 -56.62 -7.98 -28.87
N PHE A 7 -55.40 -7.78 -28.38
CA PHE A 7 -55.16 -7.08 -27.11
C PHE A 7 -54.97 -5.59 -27.38
N ARG A 8 -55.87 -4.78 -26.84
CA ARG A 8 -55.74 -3.32 -26.69
C ARG A 8 -55.05 -3.04 -25.36
N LEU A 9 -53.95 -2.29 -25.37
CA LEU A 9 -53.33 -1.69 -24.18
C LEU A 9 -53.50 -0.16 -24.27
N PRO A 10 -53.95 0.51 -23.19
CA PRO A 10 -54.13 1.95 -23.18
C PRO A 10 -52.81 2.70 -23.00
N LEU A 11 -52.64 3.74 -23.81
CA LEU A 11 -51.73 4.86 -23.58
C LEU A 11 -52.17 5.62 -22.31
N ALA A 12 -51.26 5.71 -21.33
CA ALA A 12 -51.31 6.75 -20.31
C ALA A 12 -49.89 7.28 -20.11
N SER A 13 -49.63 8.44 -20.69
CA SER A 13 -48.45 9.25 -20.51
C SER A 13 -48.53 9.96 -19.15
N ALA A 14 -47.53 9.79 -18.30
CA ALA A 14 -47.22 10.75 -17.25
C ALA A 14 -45.70 10.77 -17.02
N ALA A 15 -45.12 11.92 -17.34
CA ALA A 15 -43.70 12.21 -17.23
C ALA A 15 -43.29 12.31 -15.75
N ALA A 16 -42.23 11.59 -15.38
CA ALA A 16 -41.41 11.88 -14.22
C ALA A 16 -39.96 11.89 -14.69
N VAL A 17 -39.46 13.10 -14.97
CA VAL A 17 -38.03 13.36 -15.17
C VAL A 17 -37.33 13.20 -13.82
N ALA A 18 -36.75 12.03 -13.59
CA ALA A 18 -35.73 11.85 -12.58
C ALA A 18 -34.37 11.88 -13.28
N LEU A 19 -33.66 13.00 -13.10
CA LEU A 19 -32.25 13.16 -13.42
C LEU A 19 -31.43 12.20 -12.55
N ALA A 20 -31.26 10.96 -13.01
CA ALA A 20 -30.25 10.05 -12.49
C ALA A 20 -28.91 10.41 -13.15
N LEU A 21 -28.15 11.25 -12.46
CA LEU A 21 -26.76 11.55 -12.81
C LEU A 21 -25.98 10.24 -12.99
N ALA A 22 -25.30 10.17 -14.13
CA ALA A 22 -24.41 9.10 -14.52
C ALA A 22 -23.29 8.89 -13.49
N ALA A 23 -23.49 7.92 -12.59
CA ALA A 23 -22.39 7.17 -12.01
C ALA A 23 -22.07 6.04 -13.00
N GLY A 24 -21.24 6.37 -13.98
CA GLY A 24 -20.71 5.41 -14.95
C GLY A 24 -20.14 4.20 -14.21
N ALA A 25 -20.68 3.03 -14.54
CA ALA A 25 -20.26 1.74 -14.07
C ALA A 25 -18.85 1.40 -14.61
N CYS A 26 -17.82 2.02 -14.05
CA CYS A 26 -16.49 1.42 -14.01
C CYS A 26 -16.57 0.26 -13.02
N LYS A 27 -16.94 -0.94 -13.49
CA LYS A 27 -16.55 -2.14 -12.75
C LYS A 27 -15.02 -2.11 -12.69
N PRO A 28 -14.41 -2.03 -11.49
CA PRO A 28 -12.97 -2.19 -11.39
C PRO A 28 -12.61 -3.56 -11.95
N VAL A 29 -11.44 -3.63 -12.58
CA VAL A 29 -10.70 -4.86 -12.94
C VAL A 29 -10.98 -5.92 -11.86
N PRO A 30 -11.23 -7.20 -12.22
CA PRO A 30 -11.36 -8.25 -11.22
C PRO A 30 -10.24 -8.06 -10.20
N ALA A 31 -10.66 -7.77 -8.97
CA ALA A 31 -9.79 -7.49 -7.85
C ALA A 31 -8.72 -8.57 -7.88
N GLY A 32 -7.49 -8.22 -8.31
CA GLY A 32 -6.37 -9.14 -8.12
C GLY A 32 -6.35 -9.52 -6.64
N PRO A 33 -5.68 -10.59 -6.21
CA PRO A 33 -5.59 -10.93 -4.79
C PRO A 33 -5.05 -9.78 -3.91
N TYR A 34 -4.54 -8.70 -4.52
CA TYR A 34 -4.19 -7.44 -3.89
C TYR A 34 -5.39 -6.56 -3.42
N ASP A 35 -6.56 -6.69 -4.05
CA ASP A 35 -7.79 -5.94 -3.74
C ASP A 35 -8.84 -6.82 -3.05
N ALA A 36 -8.74 -8.15 -3.19
CA ALA A 36 -9.35 -9.12 -2.28
C ALA A 36 -8.58 -9.18 -0.96
N GLU A 37 -8.34 -8.02 -0.31
CA GLU A 37 -8.10 -8.01 1.12
C GLU A 37 -9.33 -8.65 1.76
N THR A 38 -9.17 -9.89 2.23
CA THR A 38 -10.06 -10.69 3.06
C THR A 38 -10.80 -9.83 4.08
N THR A 39 -11.85 -9.18 3.63
CA THR A 39 -12.90 -8.58 4.43
C THR A 39 -14.01 -9.60 4.43
N ALA A 40 -13.71 -10.77 5.03
CA ALA A 40 -14.75 -11.52 5.72
C ALA A 40 -15.19 -10.64 6.90
N VAL A 41 -16.00 -9.63 6.60
CA VAL A 41 -16.76 -8.91 7.60
C VAL A 41 -17.73 -9.94 8.13
N GLY A 42 -17.49 -10.43 9.35
CA GLY A 42 -18.47 -11.29 10.01
C GLY A 42 -19.82 -10.56 10.09
N LYS A 43 -20.91 -11.30 10.28
CA LYS A 43 -22.26 -10.72 10.43
C LYS A 43 -22.34 -9.58 11.47
N ASP A 44 -21.34 -9.48 12.35
CA ASP A 44 -21.24 -8.53 13.45
C ASP A 44 -20.47 -7.23 13.09
N GLY A 45 -20.03 -7.06 11.83
CA GLY A 45 -19.27 -5.87 11.41
C GLY A 45 -17.84 -5.78 11.98
N GLN A 46 -17.43 -6.78 12.76
CA GLN A 46 -16.05 -6.96 13.20
C GLN A 46 -15.30 -7.81 12.15
N PRO A 47 -14.07 -7.42 11.77
CA PRO A 47 -13.22 -8.29 10.98
C PRO A 47 -12.89 -9.53 11.84
N SER A 48 -13.55 -10.64 11.55
CA SER A 48 -13.24 -11.92 12.17
C SER A 48 -11.98 -12.45 11.49
N PHE A 49 -10.84 -12.15 12.09
CA PHE A 49 -9.58 -12.79 11.71
C PHE A 49 -9.54 -14.15 12.40
N ALA A 50 -10.35 -15.11 11.93
CA ALA A 50 -10.22 -16.49 12.35
C ALA A 50 -8.74 -16.90 12.27
N GLN A 51 -8.24 -17.61 13.28
CA GLN A 51 -6.89 -18.17 13.26
C GLN A 51 -6.73 -18.92 11.94
N LEU A 52 -5.87 -18.39 11.07
CA LEU A 52 -5.60 -19.00 9.78
C LEU A 52 -5.00 -20.39 10.05
N PRO A 53 -5.41 -21.43 9.31
CA PRO A 53 -4.82 -22.75 9.46
C PRO A 53 -3.30 -22.66 9.27
N ALA A 54 -2.56 -23.49 10.01
CA ALA A 54 -1.11 -23.55 9.89
C ALA A 54 -0.71 -23.82 8.44
N LEU A 55 0.34 -23.14 7.98
CA LEU A 55 0.93 -23.43 6.69
C LEU A 55 1.47 -24.87 6.70
N PRO A 56 1.18 -25.67 5.66
CA PRO A 56 1.59 -27.05 5.62
C PRO A 56 3.11 -27.18 5.43
N ASP A 57 3.68 -28.27 5.95
CA ASP A 57 5.13 -28.39 6.12
C ASP A 57 5.93 -28.34 4.81
N THR A 58 7.09 -27.70 4.91
CA THR A 58 8.06 -27.53 3.84
C THR A 58 9.20 -28.51 4.09
N LEU A 59 9.52 -29.35 3.12
CA LEU A 59 10.43 -30.46 3.31
C LEU A 59 11.86 -30.06 2.97
N PRO A 60 12.86 -30.44 3.79
CA PRO A 60 14.25 -30.17 3.45
C PRO A 60 14.61 -30.90 2.16
N LEU A 61 15.45 -30.29 1.33
CA LEU A 61 16.01 -30.98 0.17
C LEU A 61 16.82 -32.21 0.60
N LEU A 62 16.80 -33.24 -0.25
CA LEU A 62 17.59 -34.47 -0.07
C LEU A 62 18.80 -34.44 -1.01
N SER A 63 19.97 -34.86 -0.52
CA SER A 63 21.08 -35.22 -1.40
C SER A 63 20.87 -36.63 -2.00
N ASP A 64 21.54 -36.95 -3.09
CA ASP A 64 21.42 -38.27 -3.75
C ASP A 64 21.78 -39.42 -2.80
N ALA A 65 22.86 -39.24 -2.01
CA ALA A 65 23.26 -40.20 -0.97
C ALA A 65 22.15 -40.46 0.07
N GLN A 66 21.34 -39.45 0.38
CA GLN A 66 20.24 -39.57 1.35
C GLN A 66 18.96 -40.13 0.73
N ALA A 67 18.80 -40.00 -0.59
CA ALA A 67 17.69 -40.59 -1.32
C ALA A 67 17.85 -42.10 -1.55
N GLY A 68 18.97 -42.68 -1.13
CA GLY A 68 19.21 -44.13 -1.19
C GLY A 68 19.65 -44.64 -2.56
N GLY A 69 20.15 -43.78 -3.45
CA GLY A 69 20.65 -44.20 -4.76
C GLY A 69 20.75 -43.07 -5.78
N ALA A 70 21.09 -43.44 -7.01
CA ALA A 70 21.13 -42.50 -8.13
C ALA A 70 19.74 -41.84 -8.32
N PRO A 71 19.67 -40.55 -8.69
CA PRO A 71 18.40 -39.89 -8.96
C PRO A 71 17.61 -40.65 -10.02
N THR A 72 16.33 -40.95 -9.77
CA THR A 72 15.50 -41.58 -10.81
C THR A 72 15.41 -40.66 -12.04
N PRO A 73 15.15 -41.19 -13.25
CA PRO A 73 14.97 -40.35 -14.44
C PRO A 73 13.85 -39.32 -14.22
N VAL A 74 14.03 -38.11 -14.78
CA VAL A 74 12.97 -37.11 -14.79
C VAL A 74 11.78 -37.67 -15.57
N ARG A 75 10.62 -37.71 -14.91
CA ARG A 75 9.39 -38.12 -15.58
C ARG A 75 8.64 -36.90 -16.07
N TYR A 76 8.49 -36.81 -17.38
CA TYR A 76 7.80 -35.72 -18.04
C TYR A 76 6.28 -35.88 -17.89
N ALA A 77 5.60 -34.78 -17.59
CA ALA A 77 4.14 -34.75 -17.66
C ALA A 77 3.69 -34.79 -19.13
N PRO A 78 2.48 -35.30 -19.40
CA PRO A 78 1.94 -35.34 -20.75
C PRO A 78 1.83 -33.94 -21.38
N THR A 79 2.08 -33.85 -22.68
CA THR A 79 1.84 -32.67 -23.51
C THR A 79 0.35 -32.31 -23.52
N ALA A 80 -0.02 -31.12 -24.02
CA ALA A 80 -1.42 -30.69 -24.04
C ALA A 80 -2.34 -31.69 -24.74
N ASP A 81 -1.90 -32.25 -25.87
CA ASP A 81 -2.70 -33.14 -26.71
C ASP A 81 -2.88 -34.53 -26.09
N GLU A 82 -1.90 -34.97 -25.28
CA GLU A 82 -1.92 -36.24 -24.54
C GLU A 82 -2.72 -36.18 -23.24
N LEU A 83 -3.02 -34.99 -22.72
CA LEU A 83 -3.90 -34.85 -21.55
C LEU A 83 -5.32 -35.34 -21.88
N PRO A 84 -6.08 -35.88 -20.92
CA PRO A 84 -7.49 -36.18 -21.14
C PRO A 84 -8.24 -34.96 -21.68
N ARG A 85 -9.13 -35.19 -22.66
CA ARG A 85 -10.03 -34.14 -23.15
C ARG A 85 -10.81 -33.55 -21.97
N ALA A 86 -10.96 -32.23 -21.99
CA ALA A 86 -11.69 -31.48 -20.97
C ALA A 86 -12.88 -30.76 -21.60
N GLU A 87 -13.88 -30.42 -20.77
CA GLU A 87 -14.98 -29.58 -21.22
C GLU A 87 -14.45 -28.23 -21.74
N PRO A 88 -14.89 -27.76 -22.92
CA PRO A 88 -14.38 -26.52 -23.48
C PRO A 88 -14.68 -25.31 -22.60
N ILE A 89 -13.64 -24.70 -22.04
CA ILE A 89 -13.75 -23.53 -21.17
C ILE A 89 -14.41 -22.37 -21.91
N ALA A 90 -15.35 -21.66 -21.30
CA ALA A 90 -15.99 -20.52 -21.95
C ALA A 90 -15.02 -19.34 -22.07
N TYR A 91 -15.23 -18.48 -23.09
CA TYR A 91 -14.56 -17.18 -23.14
C TYR A 91 -15.21 -16.23 -22.14
N GLY A 92 -14.42 -15.58 -21.30
CA GLY A 92 -14.89 -14.44 -20.53
C GLY A 92 -14.84 -13.16 -21.35
N ALA A 93 -15.29 -12.05 -20.77
CA ALA A 93 -14.92 -10.75 -21.31
C ALA A 93 -13.38 -10.70 -21.34
N PRO A 94 -12.75 -10.37 -22.48
CA PRO A 94 -11.31 -10.18 -22.51
C PRO A 94 -10.91 -9.25 -21.37
N ALA A 95 -9.79 -9.57 -20.71
CA ALA A 95 -9.32 -8.79 -19.58
C ALA A 95 -9.40 -7.29 -19.91
N GLN A 96 -9.92 -6.50 -18.95
CA GLN A 96 -10.13 -5.07 -19.14
C GLN A 96 -8.83 -4.45 -19.70
N GLY A 97 -8.97 -3.66 -20.75
CA GLY A 97 -7.82 -3.09 -21.46
C GLY A 97 -7.12 -3.97 -22.47
N TYR A 98 -7.81 -4.97 -23.00
CA TYR A 98 -7.42 -5.58 -24.28
C TYR A 98 -7.49 -4.52 -25.41
N TYR A 99 -8.53 -3.70 -25.39
CA TYR A 99 -8.75 -2.61 -26.37
C TYR A 99 -8.31 -1.22 -25.88
N ASP A 100 -7.95 -1.07 -24.61
CA ASP A 100 -7.48 0.22 -24.07
C ASP A 100 -5.95 0.25 -23.91
N ASP A 101 -5.38 1.45 -23.90
CA ASP A 101 -3.93 1.65 -23.74
C ASP A 101 -3.46 1.53 -22.29
N SER A 102 -4.33 1.08 -21.37
CA SER A 102 -3.95 0.91 -19.97
C SER A 102 -3.04 -0.31 -19.78
N GLY A 103 -3.17 -1.32 -20.65
CA GLY A 103 -2.43 -2.57 -20.54
C GLY A 103 -2.93 -3.48 -19.40
N ALA A 104 -4.13 -3.25 -18.87
CA ALA A 104 -4.70 -4.10 -17.80
C ALA A 104 -4.87 -5.58 -18.21
N SER A 105 -4.88 -5.90 -19.51
CA SER A 105 -4.74 -7.27 -20.01
C SER A 105 -3.44 -7.97 -19.61
N TYR A 106 -2.39 -7.25 -19.21
CA TYR A 106 -1.16 -7.86 -18.69
C TYR A 106 -1.24 -8.21 -17.19
N GLY A 107 -2.40 -8.04 -16.54
CA GLY A 107 -2.58 -8.30 -15.11
C GLY A 107 -2.19 -9.71 -14.67
N PHE A 108 -2.66 -10.74 -15.38
CA PHE A 108 -2.41 -12.15 -15.03
C PHE A 108 -0.93 -12.52 -15.15
N ILE A 109 -0.29 -12.17 -16.28
CA ILE A 109 1.13 -12.46 -16.50
C ILE A 109 2.05 -11.62 -15.62
N GLU A 110 1.70 -10.35 -15.31
CA GLU A 110 2.46 -9.52 -14.37
C GLU A 110 2.37 -10.06 -12.94
N GLN A 111 1.21 -10.57 -12.53
CA GLN A 111 1.03 -11.20 -11.22
C GLN A 111 1.86 -12.49 -11.10
N ALA A 112 1.80 -13.35 -12.11
CA ALA A 112 2.59 -14.58 -12.17
C ALA A 112 4.10 -14.28 -12.20
N LEU A 113 4.53 -13.30 -12.99
CA LEU A 113 5.92 -12.84 -13.03
C LEU A 113 6.35 -12.31 -11.65
N SER A 114 5.53 -11.49 -11.00
CA SER A 114 5.84 -10.98 -9.66
C SER A 114 6.01 -12.09 -8.63
N MET A 115 5.16 -13.12 -8.67
CA MET A 115 5.26 -14.30 -7.81
C MET A 115 6.51 -15.14 -8.13
N ALA A 116 6.78 -15.41 -9.40
CA ALA A 116 7.97 -16.15 -9.83
C ALA A 116 9.27 -15.41 -9.48
N THR A 117 9.31 -14.09 -9.61
CA THR A 117 10.42 -13.23 -9.16
C THR A 117 10.50 -13.19 -7.63
N ALA A 118 9.37 -13.35 -6.92
CA ALA A 118 9.35 -13.42 -5.46
C ALA A 118 10.07 -14.66 -4.94
N PHE A 119 9.79 -15.81 -5.56
CA PHE A 119 10.49 -17.07 -5.28
C PHE A 119 11.95 -17.06 -5.78
N GLY A 120 12.22 -16.42 -6.91
CA GLY A 120 13.59 -16.27 -7.41
C GLY A 120 14.23 -17.63 -7.72
N ASP A 121 15.40 -17.87 -7.13
CA ASP A 121 16.18 -19.12 -7.31
C ASP A 121 16.11 -20.01 -6.05
N ALA A 122 15.14 -19.75 -5.18
CA ALA A 122 14.90 -20.58 -4.02
C ALA A 122 14.36 -21.95 -4.45
N PRO A 123 14.81 -23.03 -3.79
CA PRO A 123 14.29 -24.37 -4.06
C PRO A 123 12.78 -24.48 -3.79
N PRO A 124 12.11 -25.45 -4.42
CA PRO A 124 10.72 -25.77 -4.10
C PRO A 124 10.56 -26.21 -2.65
N ASP A 125 9.37 -25.96 -2.11
CA ASP A 125 9.01 -26.30 -0.74
C ASP A 125 8.78 -27.80 -0.56
N TYR A 126 8.27 -28.44 -1.60
CA TYR A 126 8.06 -29.89 -1.69
C TYR A 126 7.83 -30.30 -3.15
N GLY A 127 8.00 -31.59 -3.41
CA GLY A 127 7.46 -32.27 -4.58
C GLY A 127 6.32 -33.20 -4.15
N TYR A 128 5.60 -33.73 -5.12
CA TYR A 128 4.63 -34.80 -4.92
C TYR A 128 4.50 -35.60 -6.21
N TYR A 129 3.95 -36.81 -6.13
CA TYR A 129 3.72 -37.64 -7.30
C TYR A 129 2.32 -37.37 -7.86
N TYR A 130 2.21 -37.20 -9.17
CA TYR A 130 0.93 -37.06 -9.85
C TYR A 130 1.02 -37.49 -11.30
N ASP A 131 0.22 -38.49 -11.70
CA ASP A 131 0.05 -38.88 -13.12
C ASP A 131 1.40 -39.11 -13.82
N ASP A 132 2.22 -39.94 -13.18
CA ASP A 132 3.59 -40.27 -13.56
C ASP A 132 4.61 -39.13 -13.61
N SER A 133 4.26 -37.88 -13.25
CA SER A 133 5.24 -36.80 -13.10
C SER A 133 5.55 -36.49 -11.63
N ASP A 134 6.63 -35.74 -11.42
CA ASP A 134 7.03 -35.20 -10.11
C ASP A 134 6.90 -33.66 -10.08
N PRO A 135 5.68 -33.08 -9.96
CA PRO A 135 5.53 -31.64 -9.85
C PRO A 135 6.24 -31.06 -8.63
N TRP A 136 6.82 -29.87 -8.81
CA TRP A 136 7.41 -29.07 -7.74
C TRP A 136 6.46 -27.97 -7.31
N ALA A 137 6.42 -27.69 -6.01
CA ALA A 137 5.55 -26.68 -5.44
C ALA A 137 6.31 -25.63 -4.64
N TRP A 138 5.93 -24.37 -4.85
CA TRP A 138 6.26 -23.25 -3.98
C TRP A 138 4.96 -22.69 -3.41
N GLN A 139 4.93 -22.50 -2.10
CA GLN A 139 3.86 -21.83 -1.40
C GLN A 139 4.40 -20.54 -0.83
N ALA A 140 3.68 -19.44 -1.03
CA ALA A 140 3.99 -18.18 -0.40
C ALA A 140 3.35 -18.08 0.99
N TYR A 141 3.77 -17.07 1.78
CA TYR A 141 3.22 -16.81 3.11
C TYR A 141 1.69 -16.57 3.15
N ASP A 142 1.09 -16.19 2.03
CA ASP A 142 -0.34 -15.87 1.85
C ASP A 142 -1.16 -17.05 1.31
N ASP A 143 -0.60 -18.27 1.23
CA ASP A 143 -1.20 -19.44 0.56
C ASP A 143 -1.32 -19.35 -0.96
N SER A 144 -0.72 -18.35 -1.61
CA SER A 144 -0.54 -18.42 -3.05
C SER A 144 0.36 -19.60 -3.41
N LEU A 145 -0.01 -20.34 -4.46
CA LEU A 145 0.71 -21.53 -4.89
C LEU A 145 1.24 -21.38 -6.31
N TYR A 146 2.42 -21.95 -6.51
CA TYR A 146 3.07 -22.08 -7.80
C TYR A 146 3.50 -23.54 -7.98
N PHE A 147 2.98 -24.19 -9.01
CA PHE A 147 3.47 -25.52 -9.41
C PHE A 147 4.27 -25.43 -10.69
N ALA A 148 5.31 -26.25 -10.79
CA ALA A 148 6.03 -26.48 -12.03
C ALA A 148 6.16 -27.98 -12.26
N GLU A 149 5.71 -28.45 -13.42
CA GLU A 149 5.94 -29.82 -13.86
C GLU A 149 6.82 -29.82 -15.12
N PRO A 150 7.80 -30.72 -15.21
CA PRO A 150 8.61 -30.85 -16.41
C PRO A 150 7.74 -31.38 -17.55
N ILE A 151 7.86 -30.80 -18.73
CA ILE A 151 7.30 -31.33 -19.98
C ILE A 151 8.39 -31.33 -21.05
N ASP A 152 8.13 -31.99 -22.19
CA ASP A 152 9.04 -31.85 -23.31
C ASP A 152 9.17 -30.38 -23.73
N GLY A 153 10.40 -29.91 -23.95
CA GLY A 153 10.71 -28.51 -24.24
C GLY A 153 10.69 -27.53 -23.06
N GLY A 154 10.50 -27.98 -21.81
CA GLY A 154 10.72 -27.14 -20.63
C GLY A 154 9.83 -27.45 -19.42
N TYR A 155 9.10 -26.44 -18.94
CA TYR A 155 8.18 -26.58 -17.81
C TYR A 155 6.80 -26.04 -18.16
N ARG A 156 5.78 -26.73 -17.64
CA ARG A 156 4.42 -26.21 -17.52
C ARG A 156 4.22 -25.72 -16.08
N SER A 157 3.83 -24.46 -15.97
CA SER A 157 3.77 -23.70 -14.73
C SER A 157 2.33 -23.28 -14.42
N TYR A 158 1.90 -23.45 -13.17
CA TYR A 158 0.55 -23.17 -12.71
C TYR A 158 0.57 -22.19 -11.57
N TYR A 159 -0.22 -21.13 -11.66
CA TYR A 159 -0.24 -20.07 -10.65
C TYR A 159 -1.64 -19.97 -10.04
N TYR A 160 -1.69 -20.03 -8.72
CA TYR A 160 -2.92 -19.97 -7.93
C TYR A 160 -2.88 -18.76 -7.01
N SER A 161 -4.00 -18.06 -6.94
CA SER A 161 -4.18 -17.00 -5.95
C SER A 161 -4.36 -17.62 -4.57
N ALA A 162 -4.02 -16.85 -3.53
CA ALA A 162 -4.28 -17.21 -2.14
C ALA A 162 -5.70 -17.81 -1.95
N GLY A 163 -5.78 -19.04 -1.44
CA GLY A 163 -7.04 -19.73 -1.16
C GLY A 163 -7.80 -20.28 -2.37
N SER A 164 -7.36 -20.03 -3.60
CA SER A 164 -8.01 -20.54 -4.81
C SER A 164 -7.55 -21.97 -5.14
N ALA A 165 -8.49 -22.85 -5.42
CA ALA A 165 -8.21 -24.18 -5.98
C ALA A 165 -8.03 -24.17 -7.51
N ALA A 166 -8.50 -23.11 -8.17
CA ALA A 166 -8.37 -22.91 -9.60
C ALA A 166 -7.17 -22.01 -9.94
N PRO A 167 -6.46 -22.26 -11.05
CA PRO A 167 -5.37 -21.39 -11.48
C PRO A 167 -5.94 -20.07 -12.02
N TYR A 168 -5.23 -18.96 -11.80
CA TYR A 168 -5.48 -17.71 -12.54
C TYR A 168 -4.60 -17.61 -13.79
N LEU A 169 -3.50 -18.35 -13.85
CA LEU A 169 -2.64 -18.44 -15.01
C LEU A 169 -2.03 -19.84 -15.12
N VAL A 170 -2.06 -20.42 -16.31
CA VAL A 170 -1.24 -21.58 -16.67
C VAL A 170 -0.32 -21.20 -17.82
N ARG A 171 0.94 -21.59 -17.74
CA ARG A 171 1.96 -21.32 -18.75
C ARG A 171 2.57 -22.63 -19.21
N ASP A 172 2.79 -22.76 -20.51
CA ASP A 172 3.72 -23.73 -21.07
C ASP A 172 4.86 -23.00 -21.86
N PRO A 173 5.80 -23.72 -22.50
CA PRO A 173 6.87 -23.11 -23.29
C PRO A 173 6.39 -22.23 -24.46
N TRP A 174 5.16 -22.40 -24.91
CA TRP A 174 4.63 -21.82 -26.16
C TRP A 174 3.59 -20.72 -25.93
N TYR A 175 2.80 -20.82 -24.86
CA TYR A 175 1.70 -19.91 -24.56
C TYR A 175 1.49 -19.78 -23.05
N SER A 176 0.75 -18.75 -22.66
CA SER A 176 0.19 -18.60 -21.32
C SER A 176 -1.29 -18.28 -21.40
N TYR A 177 -2.08 -18.83 -20.48
CA TYR A 177 -3.52 -18.81 -20.49
C TYR A 177 -4.01 -18.22 -19.17
N GLY A 178 -4.65 -17.04 -19.24
CA GLY A 178 -5.22 -16.33 -18.10
C GLY A 178 -6.68 -16.68 -17.90
N TYR A 179 -7.03 -17.02 -16.66
CA TYR A 179 -8.38 -17.44 -16.28
C TYR A 179 -8.97 -16.49 -15.26
N ASP A 180 -10.24 -16.16 -15.45
CA ASP A 180 -11.06 -15.45 -14.47
C ASP A 180 -12.37 -16.21 -14.32
N ASP A 181 -12.70 -16.61 -13.09
CA ASP A 181 -13.89 -17.41 -12.76
C ASP A 181 -14.09 -18.64 -13.67
N GLY A 182 -13.01 -19.37 -13.93
CA GLY A 182 -13.05 -20.55 -14.81
C GLY A 182 -13.37 -20.23 -16.27
N ARG A 183 -13.12 -19.01 -16.72
CA ARG A 183 -13.27 -18.58 -18.13
C ARG A 183 -11.92 -18.12 -18.68
N LEU A 184 -11.66 -18.38 -19.95
CA LEU A 184 -10.46 -17.88 -20.62
C LEU A 184 -10.64 -16.39 -20.94
N VAL A 185 -9.76 -15.54 -20.38
CA VAL A 185 -9.83 -14.07 -20.51
C VAL A 185 -8.55 -13.43 -21.05
N ALA A 186 -7.46 -14.19 -21.14
CA ALA A 186 -6.25 -13.76 -21.80
C ALA A 186 -5.48 -14.96 -22.37
N VAL A 187 -4.87 -14.78 -23.55
CA VAL A 187 -3.88 -15.70 -24.09
C VAL A 187 -2.64 -14.88 -24.41
N TYR A 188 -1.47 -15.37 -24.00
CA TYR A 188 -0.18 -14.77 -24.31
C TYR A 188 0.67 -15.76 -25.10
N ASP A 189 1.51 -15.28 -26.00
CA ASP A 189 2.47 -16.11 -26.71
C ASP A 189 3.66 -16.51 -25.82
N ASN A 190 4.64 -17.20 -26.40
CA ASN A 190 5.83 -17.69 -25.72
C ASN A 190 6.73 -16.59 -25.13
N TYR A 191 6.61 -15.35 -25.63
CA TYR A 191 7.31 -14.19 -25.10
C TYR A 191 6.48 -13.47 -24.02
N GLY A 192 5.18 -13.73 -23.95
CA GLY A 192 4.25 -13.06 -23.06
C GLY A 192 3.50 -11.90 -23.71
N ARG A 193 3.51 -11.78 -25.05
CA ARG A 193 2.69 -10.80 -25.78
C ARG A 193 1.25 -11.28 -25.85
N LEU A 194 0.32 -10.34 -25.72
CA LEU A 194 -1.11 -10.65 -25.80
C LEU A 194 -1.48 -11.16 -27.21
N VAL A 195 -2.06 -12.35 -27.29
CA VAL A 195 -2.57 -12.93 -28.53
C VAL A 195 -3.96 -12.37 -28.80
N PRO A 196 -4.25 -11.95 -30.05
CA PRO A 196 -5.56 -11.41 -30.35
C PRO A 196 -6.71 -12.41 -30.12
N VAL A 197 -7.90 -11.94 -29.74
CA VAL A 197 -9.07 -12.81 -29.46
C VAL A 197 -9.41 -13.72 -30.66
N SER A 198 -9.25 -13.24 -31.88
CA SER A 198 -9.40 -14.05 -33.11
C SER A 198 -8.44 -15.24 -33.18
N GLY A 199 -7.30 -15.14 -32.50
CA GLY A 199 -6.29 -16.20 -32.38
C GLY A 199 -6.57 -17.20 -31.26
N TRP A 200 -7.59 -17.01 -30.41
CA TRP A 200 -7.83 -17.86 -29.24
C TRP A 200 -8.50 -19.20 -29.59
N ALA A 201 -9.25 -19.29 -30.68
CA ALA A 201 -10.01 -20.50 -31.01
C ALA A 201 -9.15 -21.78 -31.06
N PRO A 202 -7.99 -21.80 -31.76
CA PRO A 202 -7.11 -22.98 -31.76
C PRO A 202 -6.48 -23.30 -30.40
N ARG A 203 -6.51 -22.36 -29.45
CA ARG A 203 -5.85 -22.44 -28.14
C ARG A 203 -6.81 -22.84 -27.02
N ARG A 204 -8.12 -22.79 -27.28
CA ARG A 204 -9.15 -23.09 -26.30
C ARG A 204 -9.07 -24.54 -25.80
N ASP A 205 -8.75 -25.50 -26.68
CA ASP A 205 -8.64 -26.91 -26.29
C ASP A 205 -7.52 -27.11 -25.26
N HIS A 206 -6.31 -26.60 -25.55
CA HIS A 206 -5.17 -26.66 -24.62
C HIS A 206 -5.46 -25.95 -23.30
N ALA A 207 -6.04 -24.74 -23.37
CA ALA A 207 -6.46 -24.01 -22.17
C ALA A 207 -7.42 -24.83 -21.30
N SER A 208 -8.41 -25.48 -21.90
CA SER A 208 -9.40 -26.29 -21.19
C SER A 208 -8.75 -27.48 -20.47
N ARG A 209 -7.85 -28.19 -21.16
CA ARG A 209 -7.13 -29.34 -20.59
C ARG A 209 -6.20 -28.93 -19.46
N TYR A 210 -5.51 -27.81 -19.63
CA TYR A 210 -4.63 -27.25 -18.60
C TYR A 210 -5.39 -26.78 -17.38
N TYR A 211 -6.54 -26.12 -17.55
CA TYR A 211 -7.39 -25.72 -16.44
C TYR A 211 -7.84 -26.95 -15.63
N ALA A 212 -8.37 -27.98 -16.32
CA ALA A 212 -8.80 -29.22 -15.67
C ALA A 212 -7.63 -29.95 -14.98
N ARG A 213 -6.43 -30.00 -15.59
CA ARG A 213 -5.24 -30.58 -14.97
C ARG A 213 -4.81 -29.79 -13.74
N ALA A 214 -4.84 -28.46 -13.79
CA ALA A 214 -4.48 -27.59 -12.68
C ALA A 214 -5.33 -27.87 -11.44
N GLU A 215 -6.65 -27.96 -11.59
CA GLU A 215 -7.54 -28.28 -10.46
C GLU A 215 -7.24 -29.66 -9.85
N ARG A 216 -6.87 -30.64 -10.68
CA ARG A 216 -6.48 -31.98 -10.20
C ARG A 216 -5.12 -31.96 -9.51
N LEU A 217 -4.15 -31.23 -10.04
CA LEU A 217 -2.85 -31.00 -9.39
C LEU A 217 -3.01 -30.31 -8.03
N TYR A 218 -3.85 -29.28 -7.96
CA TYR A 218 -4.17 -28.63 -6.70
C TYR A 218 -4.73 -29.64 -5.69
N ARG A 219 -5.79 -30.38 -6.07
CA ARG A 219 -6.38 -31.41 -5.20
C ARG A 219 -5.37 -32.49 -4.78
N ALA A 220 -4.52 -32.93 -5.70
CA ALA A 220 -3.47 -33.89 -5.43
C ALA A 220 -2.45 -33.35 -4.43
N SER A 221 -1.96 -32.12 -4.58
CA SER A 221 -1.00 -31.51 -3.64
C SER A 221 -1.50 -31.37 -2.20
N ARG A 222 -2.83 -31.43 -2.00
CA ARG A 222 -3.47 -31.39 -0.66
C ARG A 222 -3.70 -32.78 -0.06
N ARG A 223 -3.73 -33.83 -0.88
CA ARG A 223 -4.04 -35.21 -0.46
C ARG A 223 -2.83 -36.14 -0.52
N ALA A 224 -1.94 -35.92 -1.48
CA ALA A 224 -0.76 -36.73 -1.70
C ALA A 224 0.27 -36.49 -0.60
N GLU A 225 1.07 -37.52 -0.35
CA GLU A 225 2.25 -37.39 0.49
C GLU A 225 3.21 -36.38 -0.12
N ARG A 226 3.56 -35.36 0.65
CA ARG A 226 4.59 -34.40 0.27
C ARG A 226 5.93 -35.10 0.35
N ARG A 227 6.75 -34.90 -0.68
CA ARG A 227 8.07 -35.50 -0.79
C ARG A 227 9.13 -34.43 -0.86
N ALA A 228 10.26 -34.71 -0.24
CA ALA A 228 11.41 -33.84 -0.37
C ALA A 228 11.92 -33.85 -1.82
N VAL A 229 12.35 -32.69 -2.30
CA VAL A 229 12.92 -32.56 -3.65
C VAL A 229 14.42 -32.89 -3.59
N LEU A 230 14.90 -33.61 -4.59
CA LEU A 230 16.33 -33.90 -4.74
C LEU A 230 17.09 -32.62 -5.09
N ALA A 231 18.15 -32.34 -4.32
CA ALA A 231 18.98 -31.16 -4.45
C ALA A 231 19.71 -31.10 -5.80
N SER A 232 20.20 -32.24 -6.26
CA SER A 232 20.82 -32.44 -7.58
C SER A 232 19.86 -32.07 -8.71
N ARG A 233 18.62 -32.59 -8.68
CA ARG A 233 17.59 -32.26 -9.67
C ARG A 233 17.21 -30.79 -9.66
N TRP A 234 17.08 -30.18 -8.49
CA TRP A 234 16.83 -28.74 -8.42
C TRP A 234 17.98 -27.95 -9.03
N ALA A 235 19.24 -28.30 -8.69
CA ALA A 235 20.42 -27.65 -9.24
C ALA A 235 20.48 -27.74 -10.77
N GLU A 236 20.15 -28.91 -11.34
CA GLU A 236 20.16 -29.15 -12.78
C GLU A 236 19.12 -28.29 -13.52
N ARG A 237 17.91 -28.13 -12.96
CA ARG A 237 16.77 -27.59 -13.71
C ARG A 237 16.37 -26.17 -13.38
N ARG A 238 16.90 -25.60 -12.29
CA ARG A 238 16.55 -24.23 -11.88
C ARG A 238 16.83 -23.19 -12.96
N ASP A 239 17.83 -23.43 -13.81
CA ASP A 239 18.22 -22.53 -14.89
C ASP A 239 17.15 -22.46 -16.00
N ASP A 240 16.42 -23.54 -16.26
CA ASP A 240 15.29 -23.55 -17.21
C ASP A 240 14.15 -22.64 -16.75
N LEU A 241 13.80 -22.73 -15.46
CA LEU A 241 12.80 -21.88 -14.83
C LEU A 241 13.26 -20.42 -14.76
N PHE A 242 14.56 -20.21 -14.49
CA PHE A 242 15.17 -18.89 -14.52
C PHE A 242 15.08 -18.25 -15.91
N GLU A 243 15.41 -18.99 -16.97
CA GLU A 243 15.32 -18.50 -18.35
C GLU A 243 13.90 -18.20 -18.78
N GLN A 244 12.96 -19.04 -18.37
CA GLN A 244 11.53 -18.80 -18.58
C GLN A 244 11.08 -17.48 -17.96
N ARG A 245 11.55 -17.16 -16.75
CA ARG A 245 11.28 -15.87 -16.09
C ARG A 245 11.98 -14.70 -16.79
N ARG A 246 13.27 -14.84 -17.14
CA ARG A 246 14.02 -13.80 -17.87
C ARG A 246 13.39 -13.44 -19.21
N ARG A 247 12.79 -14.41 -19.91
CA ARG A 247 12.05 -14.16 -21.16
C ARG A 247 10.90 -13.18 -20.95
N TRP A 248 10.07 -13.38 -19.93
CA TRP A 248 9.00 -12.45 -19.56
C TRP A 248 9.53 -11.08 -19.12
N GLU A 249 10.61 -11.04 -18.33
CA GLU A 249 11.23 -9.75 -17.92
C GLU A 249 11.73 -8.94 -19.12
N ARG A 250 12.38 -9.60 -20.09
CA ARG A 250 12.83 -8.98 -21.34
C ARG A 250 11.65 -8.52 -22.20
N GLN A 251 10.58 -9.31 -22.29
CA GLN A 251 9.40 -8.91 -23.06
C GLN A 251 8.66 -7.75 -22.40
N ARG A 252 8.47 -7.77 -21.08
CA ARG A 252 7.92 -6.62 -20.34
C ARG A 252 8.74 -5.37 -20.60
N ALA A 253 10.07 -5.46 -20.68
CA ALA A 253 10.94 -4.33 -20.98
C ALA A 253 10.84 -3.83 -22.45
N ARG A 254 10.18 -4.55 -23.36
CA ARG A 254 9.96 -4.13 -24.76
C ARG A 254 8.52 -3.73 -25.06
N GLU A 255 7.57 -4.30 -24.34
CA GLU A 255 6.14 -4.12 -24.56
C GLU A 255 5.58 -2.91 -23.79
N GLU A 256 5.30 -1.81 -24.48
CA GLU A 256 4.94 -0.54 -23.83
C GLU A 256 3.68 -0.65 -22.96
N ARG A 257 2.65 -1.36 -23.44
CA ARG A 257 1.40 -1.58 -22.70
C ARG A 257 1.65 -2.35 -21.40
N TRP A 258 2.50 -3.38 -21.45
CA TRP A 258 2.89 -4.13 -20.26
C TRP A 258 3.71 -3.27 -19.30
N GLN A 259 4.69 -2.49 -19.79
CA GLN A 259 5.44 -1.56 -18.93
C GLN A 259 4.53 -0.55 -18.23
N ARG A 260 3.56 0.00 -18.94
CA ARG A 260 2.62 0.98 -18.41
C ARG A 260 1.79 0.36 -17.29
N TYR A 261 1.30 -0.86 -17.48
CA TYR A 261 0.64 -1.63 -16.42
C TYR A 261 1.57 -1.86 -15.23
N HIS A 262 2.78 -2.37 -15.47
CA HIS A 262 3.79 -2.62 -14.45
C HIS A 262 4.08 -1.38 -13.61
N ARG A 263 4.31 -0.21 -14.22
CA ARG A 263 4.57 1.05 -13.47
C ARG A 263 3.45 1.40 -12.49
N ARG A 264 2.19 1.08 -12.81
CA ARG A 264 1.04 1.35 -11.92
C ARG A 264 0.97 0.42 -10.71
N VAL A 265 1.40 -0.83 -10.87
CA VAL A 265 1.28 -1.87 -9.82
C VAL A 265 2.61 -2.18 -9.12
N ALA A 266 3.74 -1.73 -9.66
CA ALA A 266 5.09 -2.08 -9.23
C ALA A 266 5.33 -1.84 -7.74
N ASP A 267 4.92 -0.68 -7.21
CA ASP A 267 5.10 -0.37 -5.79
C ASP A 267 4.29 -1.32 -4.90
N ARG A 268 3.03 -1.57 -5.26
CA ARG A 268 2.14 -2.47 -4.53
C ARG A 268 2.66 -3.91 -4.54
N GLN A 269 3.07 -4.41 -5.71
CA GLN A 269 3.63 -5.75 -5.86
C GLN A 269 4.98 -5.89 -5.17
N ARG A 270 5.82 -4.85 -5.24
CA ARG A 270 7.07 -4.83 -4.47
C ARG A 270 6.77 -4.94 -2.99
N ASP A 271 5.86 -4.15 -2.45
CA ASP A 271 5.57 -4.20 -1.01
C ASP A 271 4.90 -5.52 -0.61
N TYR A 272 3.98 -6.04 -1.43
CA TYR A 272 3.32 -7.32 -1.23
C TYR A 272 4.32 -8.49 -1.12
N TRP A 273 5.25 -8.58 -2.06
CA TRP A 273 6.20 -9.69 -2.16
C TRP A 273 7.53 -9.42 -1.43
N ARG A 274 7.63 -8.33 -0.66
CA ARG A 274 8.91 -7.93 -0.03
C ARG A 274 9.42 -8.97 0.95
N ASP A 275 8.57 -9.39 1.86
CA ASP A 275 8.96 -10.30 2.96
C ASP A 275 9.23 -11.71 2.39
N GLU A 276 8.41 -12.18 1.42
CA GLU A 276 8.65 -13.42 0.66
C GLU A 276 9.99 -13.38 -0.10
N ARG A 277 10.29 -12.31 -0.84
CA ARG A 277 11.58 -12.17 -1.55
C ARG A 277 12.77 -12.25 -0.62
N GLN A 278 12.67 -11.66 0.57
CA GLN A 278 13.75 -11.69 1.53
C GLN A 278 14.00 -13.11 2.04
N LEU A 279 12.91 -13.83 2.39
CA LEU A 279 12.95 -15.23 2.81
C LEU A 279 13.59 -16.09 1.72
N ARG A 280 13.07 -16.00 0.50
CA ARG A 280 13.50 -16.81 -0.65
C ARG A 280 14.94 -16.55 -1.08
N ARG A 281 15.39 -15.29 -1.02
CA ARG A 281 16.81 -14.96 -1.23
C ARG A 281 17.73 -15.56 -0.17
N ALA A 282 17.28 -15.66 1.09
CA ALA A 282 18.07 -16.32 2.13
C ALA A 282 18.16 -17.84 1.88
N GLU A 283 17.08 -18.46 1.43
CA GLU A 283 17.05 -19.88 1.05
C GLU A 283 17.93 -20.19 -0.14
N ALA A 284 17.83 -19.41 -1.21
CA ALA A 284 18.68 -19.54 -2.39
C ALA A 284 20.17 -19.49 -2.00
N ARG A 285 20.58 -18.51 -1.17
CA ARG A 285 21.97 -18.42 -0.67
C ARG A 285 22.39 -19.63 0.15
N ARG A 286 21.53 -20.15 1.03
CA ARG A 286 21.83 -21.36 1.82
C ARG A 286 21.98 -22.59 0.91
N PHE A 287 21.11 -22.71 -0.09
CA PHE A 287 21.19 -23.75 -1.09
C PHE A 287 22.49 -23.65 -1.89
N ASP A 288 22.84 -22.47 -2.41
CA ASP A 288 24.07 -22.26 -3.19
C ASP A 288 25.31 -22.64 -2.37
N VAL A 289 25.40 -22.20 -1.10
CA VAL A 289 26.51 -22.57 -0.20
C VAL A 289 26.59 -24.08 0.03
N TRP A 290 25.45 -24.76 0.13
CA TRP A 290 25.40 -26.22 0.33
C TRP A 290 25.78 -26.97 -0.96
N ARG A 291 25.28 -26.52 -2.12
CA ARG A 291 25.64 -27.05 -3.44
C ARG A 291 27.12 -26.88 -3.74
N ASP A 292 27.69 -25.72 -3.46
CA ASP A 292 29.11 -25.43 -3.69
C ASP A 292 30.04 -26.30 -2.82
N ARG A 293 29.48 -26.96 -1.79
CA ARG A 293 30.14 -27.98 -0.96
C ARG A 293 29.75 -29.41 -1.37
N GLY A 294 29.26 -29.63 -2.58
CA GLY A 294 28.86 -30.96 -3.06
C GLY A 294 27.68 -31.57 -2.32
N PHE A 295 26.81 -30.75 -1.73
CA PHE A 295 25.71 -31.18 -0.87
C PHE A 295 26.13 -31.89 0.43
N GLU A 296 27.36 -31.66 0.90
CA GLU A 296 27.85 -32.20 2.16
C GLU A 296 27.43 -31.39 3.39
N GLY A 297 27.38 -32.06 4.55
CA GLY A 297 27.11 -31.44 5.84
C GLY A 297 25.63 -31.15 6.14
N ARG A 298 25.38 -30.15 6.98
CA ARG A 298 24.02 -29.83 7.47
C ARG A 298 23.17 -29.29 6.33
N ARG A 299 22.11 -30.02 5.99
CA ARG A 299 21.10 -29.64 5.00
C ARG A 299 20.51 -28.27 5.32
N PRO A 300 20.31 -27.40 4.30
CA PRO A 300 19.54 -26.18 4.47
C PRO A 300 18.15 -26.54 4.99
N ARG A 301 17.85 -26.13 6.23
CA ARG A 301 16.45 -26.12 6.67
C ARG A 301 15.77 -25.00 5.91
N LEU A 302 14.69 -25.35 5.23
CA LEU A 302 13.74 -24.38 4.76
C LEU A 302 13.02 -23.86 6.02
N GLU A 303 13.49 -22.74 6.61
CA GLU A 303 12.94 -22.12 7.83
C GLU A 303 11.55 -21.48 7.58
N GLN A 304 10.75 -22.10 6.71
CA GLN A 304 9.65 -21.47 6.02
C GLN A 304 8.40 -21.37 6.89
N ILE A 305 8.08 -22.35 7.73
CA ILE A 305 6.78 -22.37 8.41
C ILE A 305 6.69 -21.28 9.48
N ALA A 306 7.64 -21.25 10.42
CA ALA A 306 7.66 -20.24 11.48
C ALA A 306 7.82 -18.83 10.90
N ALA A 307 8.77 -18.62 9.98
CA ALA A 307 8.98 -17.32 9.36
C ALA A 307 7.78 -16.85 8.53
N ARG A 308 7.08 -17.74 7.82
CA ARG A 308 5.86 -17.37 7.06
C ARG A 308 4.68 -17.10 7.97
N ASN A 309 4.52 -17.87 9.04
CA ASN A 309 3.52 -17.61 10.07
C ASN A 309 3.77 -16.24 10.73
N ASP A 310 5.03 -15.92 11.06
CA ASP A 310 5.42 -14.62 11.58
C ASP A 310 5.14 -13.49 10.57
N ILE A 311 5.46 -13.68 9.28
CA ILE A 311 5.17 -12.68 8.23
C ILE A 311 3.66 -12.45 8.12
N ARG A 312 2.86 -13.52 8.10
CA ARG A 312 1.41 -13.50 8.04
C ARG A 312 0.81 -12.80 9.26
N GLU A 313 1.26 -13.15 10.46
CA GLU A 313 0.82 -12.51 11.71
C GLU A 313 1.21 -11.03 11.75
N ASN A 314 2.46 -10.70 11.44
CA ASN A 314 2.92 -9.31 11.37
C ASN A 314 2.15 -8.49 10.31
N ARG A 315 1.68 -9.12 9.23
CA ARG A 315 0.83 -8.46 8.24
C ARG A 315 -0.56 -8.18 8.78
N LEU A 316 -1.18 -9.15 9.45
CA LEU A 316 -2.46 -8.97 10.12
C LEU A 316 -2.39 -7.88 11.21
N ILE A 317 -1.33 -7.85 12.01
CA ILE A 317 -1.07 -6.79 13.00
C ILE A 317 -0.97 -5.42 12.31
N ARG A 318 -0.20 -5.33 11.21
CA ARG A 318 -0.07 -4.08 10.43
C ARG A 318 -1.42 -3.62 9.84
N GLN A 319 -2.24 -4.54 9.34
CA GLN A 319 -3.58 -4.24 8.82
C GLN A 319 -4.52 -3.77 9.94
N ARG A 320 -4.57 -4.46 11.08
CA ARG A 320 -5.35 -4.03 12.26
C ARG A 320 -4.96 -2.62 12.70
N ALA A 321 -3.66 -2.34 12.81
CA ALA A 321 -3.15 -1.02 13.17
C ALA A 321 -3.48 0.07 12.13
N ARG A 322 -3.70 -0.29 10.85
CA ARG A 322 -4.14 0.65 9.80
C ARG A 322 -5.63 0.95 9.94
N VAL A 323 -6.47 -0.07 10.12
CA VAL A 323 -7.91 0.08 10.33
C VAL A 323 -8.19 0.88 11.61
N GLU A 324 -7.45 0.61 12.70
CA GLU A 324 -7.57 1.38 13.94
C GLU A 324 -7.18 2.85 13.76
N ARG A 325 -6.12 3.14 12.99
CA ARG A 325 -5.73 4.51 12.65
C ARG A 325 -6.82 5.23 11.84
N GLN A 326 -7.37 4.57 10.83
CA GLN A 326 -8.47 5.11 10.04
C GLN A 326 -9.72 5.37 10.89
N ARG A 327 -10.09 4.44 11.77
CA ARG A 327 -11.20 4.62 12.73
C ARG A 327 -10.93 5.76 13.69
N ALA A 328 -9.69 5.91 14.18
CA ALA A 328 -9.31 7.01 15.06
C ALA A 328 -9.36 8.37 14.34
N GLU A 329 -8.94 8.43 13.08
CA GLU A 329 -9.05 9.61 12.22
C GLU A 329 -10.51 10.00 11.95
N GLN A 330 -11.36 9.04 11.56
CA GLN A 330 -12.80 9.26 11.39
C GLN A 330 -13.46 9.75 12.69
N ARG A 331 -13.08 9.21 13.86
CA ARG A 331 -13.56 9.70 15.16
C ARG A 331 -13.12 11.12 15.44
N ARG A 332 -11.87 11.48 15.12
CA ARG A 332 -11.37 12.86 15.26
C ARG A 332 -12.11 13.82 14.34
N GLU A 333 -12.37 13.41 13.10
CA GLU A 333 -13.14 14.21 12.15
C GLU A 333 -14.58 14.42 12.62
N ALA A 334 -15.27 13.35 13.06
CA ALA A 334 -16.60 13.44 13.63
C ALA A 334 -16.65 14.33 14.89
N GLN A 335 -15.62 14.29 15.74
CA GLN A 335 -15.49 15.19 16.89
C GLN A 335 -15.32 16.65 16.46
N ARG A 336 -14.50 16.92 15.44
CA ARG A 336 -14.33 18.27 14.87
C ARG A 336 -15.65 18.79 14.33
N GLN A 337 -16.35 18.00 13.53
CA GLN A 337 -17.67 18.38 12.99
C GLN A 337 -18.70 18.64 14.11
N ARG A 338 -18.71 17.84 15.18
CA ARG A 338 -19.58 18.08 16.34
C ARG A 338 -19.21 19.36 17.10
N ALA A 339 -17.92 19.65 17.26
CA ALA A 339 -17.45 20.86 17.90
C ALA A 339 -17.82 22.11 17.08
N GLU A 340 -17.68 22.05 15.77
CA GLU A 340 -18.07 23.10 14.82
C GLU A 340 -19.58 23.36 14.88
N ARG A 341 -20.42 22.32 14.77
CA ARG A 341 -21.89 22.45 14.93
C ARG A 341 -22.30 23.06 16.26
N ARG A 342 -21.58 22.76 17.36
CA ARG A 342 -21.81 23.37 18.66
C ARG A 342 -21.44 24.85 18.67
N ALA A 343 -20.31 25.21 18.07
CA ALA A 343 -19.88 26.60 17.94
C ALA A 343 -20.88 27.42 17.11
N ASP A 344 -21.39 26.87 16.01
CA ASP A 344 -22.39 27.54 15.17
C ASP A 344 -23.71 27.73 15.89
N ARG A 345 -24.19 26.72 16.62
CA ARG A 345 -25.39 26.85 17.46
C ARG A 345 -25.23 27.95 18.51
N GLN A 346 -24.07 28.05 19.15
CA GLN A 346 -23.79 29.12 20.11
C GLN A 346 -23.78 30.50 19.44
N ARG A 347 -23.23 30.63 18.23
CA ARG A 347 -23.27 31.88 17.46
C ARG A 347 -24.70 32.28 17.11
N GLN A 348 -25.54 31.33 16.70
CA GLN A 348 -26.96 31.56 16.40
C GLN A 348 -27.73 32.04 17.63
N ILE A 349 -27.53 31.40 18.79
CA ILE A 349 -28.15 31.83 20.06
C ILE A 349 -27.70 33.25 20.40
N ALA A 350 -26.40 33.53 20.36
CA ALA A 350 -25.88 34.87 20.66
C ALA A 350 -26.41 35.95 19.69
N GLN A 351 -26.65 35.62 18.42
CA GLN A 351 -27.28 36.52 17.46
C GLN A 351 -28.76 36.76 17.79
N ARG A 352 -29.50 35.71 18.17
CA ARG A 352 -30.89 35.83 18.61
C ARG A 352 -31.02 36.73 19.84
N ASP A 353 -30.21 36.50 20.87
CA ASP A 353 -30.19 37.33 22.08
C ASP A 353 -29.90 38.81 21.78
N ARG A 354 -29.03 39.09 20.81
CA ARG A 354 -28.74 40.47 20.38
C ARG A 354 -29.95 41.11 19.70
N ARG A 355 -30.66 40.37 18.85
CA ARG A 355 -31.89 40.85 18.19
C ARG A 355 -33.00 41.11 19.21
N GLU A 356 -33.22 40.19 20.14
CA GLU A 356 -34.23 40.35 21.20
C GLU A 356 -33.95 41.60 22.06
N ARG A 357 -32.69 41.81 22.48
CA ARG A 357 -32.31 43.03 23.21
C ARG A 357 -32.47 44.31 22.39
N GLN A 358 -32.28 44.26 21.07
CA GLN A 358 -32.52 45.41 20.20
C GLN A 358 -34.01 45.75 20.12
N ILE A 359 -34.86 44.73 19.96
CA ILE A 359 -36.32 44.89 19.96
C ILE A 359 -36.80 45.46 21.30
N GLU A 360 -36.33 44.91 22.42
CA GLU A 360 -36.68 45.40 23.77
C GLU A 360 -36.28 46.87 23.95
N ARG A 361 -35.08 47.27 23.51
CA ARG A 361 -34.65 48.68 23.54
C ARG A 361 -35.52 49.58 22.66
N GLN A 362 -35.97 49.10 21.50
CA GLN A 362 -36.88 49.86 20.64
C GLN A 362 -38.26 50.02 21.30
N GLN A 363 -38.80 48.97 21.93
CA GLN A 363 -40.05 49.03 22.67
C GLN A 363 -39.97 50.01 23.85
N GLN A 364 -38.90 49.94 24.65
CA GLN A 364 -38.67 50.89 25.76
C GLN A 364 -38.58 52.34 25.29
N ARG A 365 -37.95 52.59 24.13
CA ARG A 365 -37.93 53.93 23.50
C ARG A 365 -39.33 54.37 23.08
N ALA A 366 -40.06 53.54 22.35
CA ALA A 366 -41.42 53.84 21.92
C ALA A 366 -42.38 54.09 23.10
N GLU A 367 -42.25 53.35 24.19
CA GLU A 367 -43.03 53.60 25.41
C GLU A 367 -42.68 54.92 26.08
N ARG A 368 -41.39 55.27 26.12
CA ARG A 368 -40.94 56.57 26.65
C ARG A 368 -41.51 57.71 25.82
N ASP A 369 -41.49 57.59 24.50
CA ASP A 369 -42.03 58.60 23.59
C ASP A 369 -43.55 58.75 23.80
N ARG A 370 -44.30 57.64 23.87
CA ARG A 370 -45.74 57.66 24.21
C ARG A 370 -46.05 58.29 25.58
N ARG A 371 -45.16 58.17 26.56
CA ARG A 371 -45.32 58.82 27.87
C ARG A 371 -45.13 60.34 27.73
N VAL A 372 -44.11 60.77 26.98
CA VAL A 372 -43.88 62.19 26.69
C VAL A 372 -45.06 62.79 25.94
N ASP A 373 -45.57 62.13 24.90
CA ASP A 373 -46.73 62.61 24.13
C ASP A 373 -47.98 62.74 24.98
N ARG A 374 -48.24 61.77 25.87
CA ARG A 374 -49.38 61.85 26.82
C ARG A 374 -49.24 63.03 27.78
N GLN A 375 -48.04 63.28 28.30
CA GLN A 375 -47.80 64.43 29.17
C GLN A 375 -48.02 65.76 28.43
N GLN A 376 -47.56 65.86 27.17
CA GLN A 376 -47.83 67.04 26.34
C GLN A 376 -49.32 67.23 26.05
N HIS A 377 -50.05 66.14 25.80
CA HIS A 377 -51.50 66.19 25.58
C HIS A 377 -52.28 66.66 26.81
N ILE A 378 -51.90 66.18 28.00
CA ILE A 378 -52.51 66.61 29.27
C ILE A 378 -52.25 68.10 29.48
N ALA A 379 -51.00 68.55 29.32
CA ALA A 379 -50.64 69.97 29.47
C ALA A 379 -51.42 70.88 28.50
N ARG A 380 -51.57 70.46 27.23
CA ARG A 380 -52.39 71.20 26.25
C ARG A 380 -53.87 71.24 26.62
N ARG A 381 -54.41 70.17 27.20
CA ARG A 381 -55.82 70.11 27.64
C ARG A 381 -56.07 71.03 28.83
N GLU A 382 -55.17 71.04 29.80
CA GLU A 382 -55.22 71.94 30.96
C GLU A 382 -55.16 73.41 30.52
N GLN A 383 -54.28 73.75 29.56
CA GLN A 383 -54.20 75.09 29.00
C GLN A 383 -55.51 75.53 28.32
N ARG A 384 -56.15 74.63 27.55
CA ARG A 384 -57.46 74.91 26.92
C ARG A 384 -58.58 75.06 27.96
N GLN A 385 -58.57 74.27 29.03
CA GLN A 385 -59.55 74.38 30.11
C GLN A 385 -59.38 75.70 30.88
N ALA A 386 -58.15 76.12 31.16
CA ALA A 386 -57.86 77.41 31.79
C ALA A 386 -58.37 78.59 30.94
N GLN A 387 -58.16 78.56 29.62
CA GLN A 387 -58.70 79.58 28.70
C GLN A 387 -60.23 79.58 28.66
N ARG A 388 -60.88 78.41 28.75
CA ARG A 388 -62.34 78.30 28.75
C ARG A 388 -62.95 78.85 30.05
N GLN A 389 -62.31 78.59 31.19
CA GLN A 389 -62.71 79.16 32.49
C GLN A 389 -62.55 80.69 32.52
N GLN A 390 -61.50 81.24 31.91
CA GLN A 390 -61.35 82.70 31.81
C GLN A 390 -62.48 83.35 30.99
N ARG A 391 -62.93 82.70 29.90
CA ARG A 391 -64.06 83.21 29.09
C ARG A 391 -65.39 83.12 29.83
N LEU A 392 -65.63 82.04 30.59
CA LEU A 392 -66.84 81.90 31.42
C LEU A 392 -66.85 82.91 32.57
N ALA A 393 -65.72 83.11 33.26
CA ALA A 393 -65.61 84.11 34.33
C ALA A 393 -65.81 85.55 33.83
N GLN A 394 -65.47 85.87 32.58
CA GLN A 394 -65.78 87.17 31.98
C GLN A 394 -67.29 87.32 31.69
N ARG A 395 -67.96 86.24 31.30
CA ARG A 395 -69.41 86.21 31.02
C ARG A 395 -70.24 86.30 32.31
N ASP A 396 -69.81 85.61 33.36
CA ASP A 396 -70.48 85.63 34.67
C ASP A 396 -70.35 86.99 35.37
N ARG A 397 -69.22 87.70 35.20
CA ARG A 397 -69.04 89.07 35.71
C ARG A 397 -69.96 90.09 35.02
N GLN A 398 -70.42 89.83 33.80
CA GLN A 398 -71.44 90.64 33.13
C GLN A 398 -72.85 90.31 33.62
N ALA A 399 -73.15 89.05 33.96
CA ALA A 399 -74.44 88.65 34.54
C ALA A 399 -74.61 89.08 36.00
N GLU A 400 -73.54 89.05 36.82
CA GLU A 400 -73.57 89.43 38.24
C GLU A 400 -73.81 90.93 38.47
N ARG A 401 -73.48 91.80 37.50
CA ARG A 401 -73.79 93.24 37.59
C ARG A 401 -75.28 93.53 37.47
N GLN A 402 -76.07 92.66 36.83
CA GLN A 402 -77.52 92.82 36.66
C GLN A 402 -78.32 92.24 37.84
N GLN A 403 -77.82 91.23 38.54
CA GLN A 403 -78.51 90.64 39.71
C GLN A 403 -78.17 91.32 41.06
N ARG A 404 -77.04 92.04 41.17
CA ARG A 404 -76.64 92.73 42.42
C ARG A 404 -77.48 93.97 42.79
N GLN A 405 -78.42 94.40 41.93
CA GLN A 405 -79.43 95.43 42.29
C GLN A 405 -80.69 94.85 42.96
N ALA A 406 -80.97 93.54 42.84
CA ALA A 406 -82.23 92.95 43.33
C ALA A 406 -82.16 92.26 44.70
N GLN A 407 -80.96 91.99 45.24
CA GLN A 407 -80.80 91.13 46.43
C GLN A 407 -80.07 91.79 47.61
N ARG A 408 -80.16 93.13 47.74
CA ARG A 408 -79.68 93.84 48.93
C ARG A 408 -80.67 93.85 50.12
N ALA A 409 -81.85 93.23 49.98
CA ALA A 409 -82.90 93.25 51.01
C ALA A 409 -83.04 91.96 51.86
N GLN A 410 -82.43 90.82 51.49
CA GLN A 410 -82.39 89.60 52.34
C GLN A 410 -81.02 89.43 53.00
N GLN A 411 -80.61 90.55 53.58
CA GLN A 411 -79.56 90.66 54.56
C GLN A 411 -79.83 89.76 55.77
N ARG A 412 -78.72 89.23 56.30
CA ARG A 412 -78.39 89.25 57.74
C ARG A 412 -78.90 88.15 58.70
N GLN A 413 -79.55 87.07 58.26
CA GLN A 413 -79.90 85.97 59.20
C GLN A 413 -79.18 84.62 58.98
N GLN A 414 -78.36 84.46 57.93
CA GLN A 414 -77.63 83.19 57.68
C GLN A 414 -76.12 83.22 58.00
N ALA A 415 -75.62 84.34 58.56
CA ALA A 415 -74.19 84.52 58.81
C ALA A 415 -73.65 83.78 60.07
N GLU A 416 -74.49 83.47 61.06
CA GLU A 416 -74.00 82.89 62.33
C GLU A 416 -73.94 81.36 62.37
N ARG A 417 -74.62 80.64 61.46
CA ARG A 417 -74.58 79.17 61.43
C ARG A 417 -73.38 78.59 60.66
N ARG A 418 -72.68 79.38 59.84
CA ARG A 418 -71.52 78.92 59.03
C ARG A 418 -70.19 78.87 59.81
N GLN A 419 -70.04 79.66 60.88
CA GLN A 419 -68.78 79.70 61.64
C GLN A 419 -68.51 78.46 62.51
N ARG A 420 -69.55 77.72 62.95
CA ARG A 420 -69.34 76.51 63.78
C ARG A 420 -69.03 75.24 62.99
N SER A 421 -69.30 75.19 61.67
CA SER A 421 -68.94 74.06 60.80
C SER A 421 -67.51 74.13 60.26
N GLU A 422 -66.97 75.33 60.07
CA GLU A 422 -65.62 75.53 59.53
C GLU A 422 -64.51 75.11 60.52
N GLN A 423 -64.74 75.26 61.82
CA GLN A 423 -63.76 74.87 62.85
C GLN A 423 -63.58 73.34 63.01
N ARG A 424 -64.62 72.53 62.73
CA ARG A 424 -64.54 71.06 62.85
C ARG A 424 -63.89 70.39 61.62
N GLN A 425 -63.92 71.04 60.45
CA GLN A 425 -63.23 70.56 59.24
C GLN A 425 -61.73 70.84 59.29
N GLN A 426 -61.31 71.98 59.86
CA GLN A 426 -59.88 72.35 59.95
C GLN A 426 -59.07 71.36 60.81
N GLN A 427 -59.62 70.86 61.92
CA GLN A 427 -58.92 69.88 62.77
C GLN A 427 -58.79 68.47 62.16
N ARG A 428 -59.68 68.06 61.25
CA ARG A 428 -59.57 66.76 60.56
C ARG A 428 -58.53 66.78 59.44
N VAL A 429 -58.42 67.88 58.71
CA VAL A 429 -57.43 68.06 57.64
C VAL A 429 -56.00 68.14 58.21
N GLU A 430 -55.83 68.73 59.38
CA GLU A 430 -54.53 68.86 60.04
C GLU A 430 -54.00 67.50 60.57
N ARG A 431 -54.88 66.67 61.16
CA ARG A 431 -54.51 65.31 61.58
C ARG A 431 -54.16 64.39 60.40
N GLN A 432 -54.88 64.49 59.28
CA GLN A 432 -54.56 63.72 58.07
C GLN A 432 -53.25 64.18 57.40
N ARG A 433 -52.93 65.47 57.40
CA ARG A 433 -51.65 65.99 56.90
C ARG A 433 -50.46 65.49 57.72
N ASN A 434 -50.58 65.49 59.05
CA ASN A 434 -49.51 65.00 59.93
C ASN A 434 -49.29 63.49 59.80
N GLN A 435 -50.34 62.70 59.58
CA GLN A 435 -50.22 61.26 59.36
C GLN A 435 -49.61 60.93 57.98
N ALA A 436 -50.00 61.67 56.93
CA ALA A 436 -49.42 61.53 55.59
C ALA A 436 -47.94 61.95 55.54
N GLN A 437 -47.53 62.98 56.30
CA GLN A 437 -46.13 63.38 56.40
C GLN A 437 -45.25 62.33 57.08
N ARG A 438 -45.76 61.67 58.13
CA ARG A 438 -45.02 60.59 58.82
C ARG A 438 -44.85 59.36 57.94
N GLN A 439 -45.87 58.96 57.19
CA GLN A 439 -45.75 57.87 56.20
C GLN A 439 -44.78 58.23 55.06
N ALA A 440 -44.86 59.45 54.52
CA ALA A 440 -43.94 59.88 53.48
C ALA A 440 -42.47 59.94 53.94
N GLN A 441 -42.21 60.24 55.22
CA GLN A 441 -40.85 60.16 55.79
C GLN A 441 -40.39 58.72 55.99
N ALA A 442 -41.26 57.82 56.48
CA ALA A 442 -40.93 56.40 56.64
C ALA A 442 -40.63 55.72 55.29
N ASP A 443 -41.39 56.02 54.23
CA ASP A 443 -41.16 55.47 52.89
C ASP A 443 -39.86 56.00 52.27
N ARG A 444 -39.52 57.28 52.50
CA ARG A 444 -38.23 57.84 52.07
C ARG A 444 -37.05 57.18 52.78
N GLN A 445 -37.20 56.80 54.05
CA GLN A 445 -36.15 56.07 54.77
C GLN A 445 -36.01 54.63 54.26
N ARG A 446 -37.12 53.92 54.01
CA ARG A 446 -37.10 52.57 53.40
C ARG A 446 -36.47 52.57 52.01
N GLN A 447 -36.84 53.52 51.15
CA GLN A 447 -36.23 53.65 49.81
C GLN A 447 -34.73 53.98 49.86
N ARG A 448 -34.27 54.73 50.87
CA ARG A 448 -32.83 54.98 51.07
C ARG A 448 -32.10 53.71 51.51
N ALA A 449 -32.68 52.93 52.42
CA ALA A 449 -32.13 51.65 52.86
C ALA A 449 -32.07 50.61 51.72
N GLU A 450 -33.14 50.48 50.94
CA GLU A 450 -33.17 49.57 49.76
C GLU A 450 -32.16 49.99 48.69
N ARG A 451 -32.02 51.29 48.41
CA ARG A 451 -31.00 51.78 47.47
C ARG A 451 -29.58 51.53 47.95
N GLN A 452 -29.34 51.60 49.26
CA GLN A 452 -28.03 51.26 49.83
C GLN A 452 -27.75 49.76 49.74
N GLN A 453 -28.72 48.90 50.06
CA GLN A 453 -28.58 47.45 49.90
C GLN A 453 -28.38 47.04 48.44
N ALA A 454 -29.13 47.63 47.50
CA ALA A 454 -28.97 47.38 46.07
C ALA A 454 -27.57 47.80 45.56
N ARG A 455 -27.04 48.94 46.02
CA ARG A 455 -25.67 49.38 45.68
C ARG A 455 -24.62 48.43 46.25
N GLN A 456 -24.79 47.94 47.47
CA GLN A 456 -23.87 46.96 48.07
C GLN A 456 -23.91 45.61 47.33
N ALA A 457 -25.09 45.13 46.95
CA ALA A 457 -25.24 43.91 46.15
C ALA A 457 -24.58 44.05 44.78
N GLN A 458 -24.78 45.17 44.09
CA GLN A 458 -24.14 45.44 42.79
C GLN A 458 -22.61 45.52 42.88
N THR A 459 -22.09 46.00 44.01
CA THR A 459 -20.65 46.10 44.25
C THR A 459 -20.05 44.71 44.50
N ARG A 460 -20.72 43.85 45.28
CA ARG A 460 -20.32 42.44 45.48
C ARG A 460 -20.34 41.65 44.19
N GLU A 461 -21.39 41.78 43.38
CA GLU A 461 -21.49 41.09 42.09
C GLU A 461 -20.38 41.53 41.12
N ARG A 462 -20.04 42.82 41.08
CA ARG A 462 -18.91 43.32 40.28
C ARG A 462 -17.56 42.79 40.77
N ALA A 463 -17.37 42.66 42.08
CA ALA A 463 -16.16 42.09 42.67
C ALA A 463 -16.03 40.60 42.32
N GLU A 464 -17.08 39.81 42.52
CA GLU A 464 -17.08 38.38 42.14
C GLU A 464 -16.86 38.17 40.64
N ARG A 465 -17.44 39.03 39.80
CA ARG A 465 -17.25 38.94 38.34
C ARG A 465 -15.81 39.25 37.94
N ARG A 466 -15.16 40.21 38.60
CA ARG A 466 -13.73 40.50 38.41
C ARG A 466 -12.86 39.33 38.88
N GLU A 467 -13.18 38.73 40.02
CA GLU A 467 -12.43 37.59 40.55
C GLU A 467 -12.57 36.35 39.65
N ARG A 468 -13.77 36.04 39.16
CA ARG A 468 -13.99 34.97 38.16
C ARG A 468 -13.26 35.23 36.86
N GLN A 469 -13.20 36.49 36.40
CA GLN A 469 -12.41 36.85 35.21
C GLN A 469 -10.92 36.64 35.45
N GLN A 470 -10.39 37.07 36.59
CA GLN A 470 -8.98 36.86 36.94
C GLN A 470 -8.64 35.37 37.08
N ALA A 471 -9.50 34.58 37.72
CA ALA A 471 -9.34 33.12 37.83
C ALA A 471 -9.37 32.43 36.46
N ALA A 472 -10.27 32.85 35.56
CA ALA A 472 -10.34 32.33 34.20
C ALA A 472 -9.09 32.69 33.37
N THR A 473 -8.55 33.89 33.54
CA THR A 473 -7.29 34.32 32.90
C THR A 473 -6.12 33.48 33.41
N ARG A 474 -5.98 33.31 34.73
CA ARG A 474 -4.93 32.45 35.33
C ARG A 474 -5.01 31.00 34.85
N GLN A 475 -6.22 30.43 34.72
CA GLN A 475 -6.39 29.09 34.16
C GLN A 475 -5.99 29.01 32.68
N ARG A 476 -6.27 30.06 31.88
CA ARG A 476 -5.85 30.11 30.47
C ARG A 476 -4.34 30.22 30.35
N GLU A 477 -3.70 31.04 31.17
CA GLU A 477 -2.24 31.18 31.23
C GLU A 477 -1.58 29.86 31.63
N GLN A 478 -2.05 29.20 32.68
CA GLN A 478 -1.52 27.88 33.08
C GLN A 478 -1.70 26.81 32.00
N ARG A 479 -2.83 26.81 31.27
CA ARG A 479 -3.04 25.89 30.15
C ARG A 479 -2.11 26.20 28.98
N ALA A 480 -1.94 27.49 28.65
CA ALA A 480 -1.01 27.93 27.60
C ALA A 480 0.44 27.57 27.94
N GLU A 481 0.83 27.72 29.20
CA GLU A 481 2.17 27.37 29.67
C GLU A 481 2.42 25.86 29.63
N ARG A 482 1.47 25.04 30.09
CA ARG A 482 1.55 23.57 29.94
C ARG A 482 1.62 23.14 28.48
N GLN A 483 0.88 23.80 27.59
CA GLN A 483 0.96 23.56 26.15
C GLN A 483 2.34 23.90 25.60
N ARG A 484 2.90 25.08 25.95
CA ARG A 484 4.27 25.47 25.56
C ARG A 484 5.32 24.49 26.07
N GLN A 485 5.25 24.07 27.34
CA GLN A 485 6.15 23.06 27.90
C GLN A 485 6.03 21.71 27.18
N SER A 486 4.81 21.28 26.85
CA SER A 486 4.59 20.03 26.10
C SER A 486 5.15 20.10 24.66
N ALA A 487 4.95 21.23 23.98
CA ALA A 487 5.49 21.47 22.65
C ALA A 487 7.02 21.49 22.67
N GLN A 488 7.61 22.13 23.67
CA GLN A 488 9.07 22.18 23.83
C GLN A 488 9.67 20.80 24.14
N ARG A 489 8.97 19.96 24.93
CA ARG A 489 9.36 18.55 25.16
C ARG A 489 9.28 17.73 23.87
N GLN A 490 8.23 17.90 23.07
CA GLN A 490 8.08 17.22 21.79
C GLN A 490 9.17 17.64 20.80
N GLN A 491 9.50 18.94 20.75
CA GLN A 491 10.58 19.45 19.90
C GLN A 491 11.94 18.86 20.31
N ARG A 492 12.28 18.85 21.61
CA ARG A 492 13.52 18.22 22.11
C ARG A 492 13.56 16.71 21.83
N GLN A 493 12.42 16.01 21.91
CA GLN A 493 12.35 14.59 21.55
C GLN A 493 12.54 14.37 20.05
N ALA A 494 11.98 15.23 19.20
CA ALA A 494 12.17 15.18 17.75
C ALA A 494 13.64 15.45 17.37
N GLU A 495 14.27 16.47 17.96
CA GLU A 495 15.69 16.76 17.77
C GLU A 495 16.59 15.60 18.22
N ARG A 496 16.30 14.96 19.37
CA ARG A 496 17.02 13.76 19.81
C ARG A 496 16.89 12.61 18.82
N ARG A 497 15.68 12.38 18.28
CA ARG A 497 15.46 11.34 17.26
C ARG A 497 16.22 11.64 15.97
N GLN A 498 16.24 12.89 15.53
CA GLN A 498 17.01 13.32 14.36
C GLN A 498 18.52 13.16 14.57
N ARG A 499 19.06 13.51 15.75
CA ARG A 499 20.47 13.30 16.09
C ARG A 499 20.85 11.81 16.08
N VAL A 500 20.04 10.95 16.70
CA VAL A 500 20.29 9.50 16.69
C VAL A 500 20.21 8.92 15.27
N GLN A 501 19.28 9.38 14.44
CA GLN A 501 19.20 8.98 13.04
C GLN A 501 20.42 9.44 12.23
N ALA A 502 20.89 10.67 12.45
CA ALA A 502 22.08 11.21 11.81
C ALA A 502 23.37 10.49 12.26
N GLU A 503 23.47 10.09 13.54
CA GLU A 503 24.59 9.28 14.02
C GLU A 503 24.58 7.88 13.42
N ARG A 504 23.40 7.23 13.34
CA ARG A 504 23.27 5.93 12.68
C ARG A 504 23.65 5.99 11.20
N SER A 505 23.21 7.00 10.46
CA SER A 505 23.57 7.14 9.04
C SER A 505 25.06 7.41 8.83
N ARG A 506 25.68 8.20 9.71
CA ARG A 506 27.14 8.40 9.72
C ARG A 506 27.90 7.11 10.05
N ALA A 507 27.44 6.34 11.03
CA ALA A 507 28.04 5.05 11.38
C ALA A 507 27.93 4.01 10.24
N GLU A 508 26.76 3.92 9.59
CA GLU A 508 26.56 3.06 8.41
C GLU A 508 27.45 3.48 7.24
N THR A 509 27.62 4.79 7.02
CA THR A 509 28.49 5.32 5.97
C THR A 509 29.96 4.96 6.23
N ARG A 510 30.43 5.06 7.49
CA ARG A 510 31.78 4.63 7.89
C ARG A 510 31.97 3.13 7.68
N GLN A 511 31.04 2.29 8.13
CA GLN A 511 31.12 0.83 7.90
C GLN A 511 31.14 0.48 6.41
N ARG A 512 30.38 1.18 5.56
CA ARG A 512 30.41 0.97 4.11
C ARG A 512 31.75 1.39 3.51
N ALA A 513 32.36 2.47 3.98
CA ALA A 513 33.68 2.91 3.53
C ALA A 513 34.77 1.89 3.92
N GLU A 514 34.78 1.43 5.17
CA GLU A 514 35.70 0.39 5.66
C GLU A 514 35.58 -0.92 4.88
N ARG A 515 34.34 -1.38 4.62
CA ARG A 515 34.11 -2.58 3.79
C ARG A 515 34.62 -2.42 2.37
N ARG A 516 34.45 -1.23 1.77
CA ARG A 516 34.99 -0.93 0.43
C ARG A 516 36.51 -0.93 0.42
N GLN A 517 37.16 -0.39 1.45
CA GLN A 517 38.61 -0.42 1.58
C GLN A 517 39.14 -1.85 1.73
N ALA A 518 38.56 -2.65 2.63
CA ALA A 518 38.93 -4.04 2.81
C ALA A 518 38.71 -4.88 1.54
N GLN A 519 37.67 -4.60 0.76
CA GLN A 519 37.45 -5.23 -0.55
C GLN A 519 38.53 -4.86 -1.56
N ARG A 520 38.94 -3.59 -1.60
CA ARG A 520 40.03 -3.12 -2.49
C ARG A 520 41.36 -3.78 -2.14
N GLU A 521 41.70 -3.88 -0.85
CA GLU A 521 42.92 -4.57 -0.40
C GLU A 521 42.91 -6.05 -0.76
N ARG A 522 41.78 -6.75 -0.55
CA ARG A 522 41.62 -8.16 -0.96
C ARG A 522 41.76 -8.34 -2.47
N ALA A 523 41.19 -7.42 -3.27
CA ALA A 523 41.33 -7.46 -4.73
C ALA A 523 42.78 -7.23 -5.18
N GLN A 524 43.49 -6.26 -4.57
CA GLN A 524 44.90 -6.02 -4.86
C GLN A 524 45.78 -7.23 -4.49
N ASN A 525 45.52 -7.87 -3.35
CA ASN A 525 46.25 -9.07 -2.94
C ASN A 525 46.00 -10.25 -3.89
N ARG A 526 44.76 -10.45 -4.35
CA ARG A 526 44.45 -11.47 -5.37
C ARG A 526 45.15 -11.18 -6.69
N ALA A 527 45.11 -9.94 -7.18
CA ALA A 527 45.81 -9.55 -8.40
C ALA A 527 47.33 -9.79 -8.31
N ARG A 528 47.95 -9.51 -7.15
CA ARG A 528 49.37 -9.80 -6.91
C ARG A 528 49.67 -11.30 -6.92
N GLN A 529 48.80 -12.12 -6.32
CA GLN A 529 48.93 -13.59 -6.33
C GLN A 529 48.73 -14.19 -7.72
N GLU A 530 47.79 -13.67 -8.50
CA GLU A 530 47.58 -14.10 -9.89
C GLU A 530 48.79 -13.72 -10.77
N ALA A 531 49.31 -12.51 -10.62
CA ALA A 531 50.50 -12.07 -11.33
C ALA A 531 51.74 -12.92 -10.99
N SER A 532 51.93 -13.32 -9.72
CA SER A 532 53.04 -14.19 -9.33
C SER A 532 52.89 -15.60 -9.91
N ARG A 533 51.68 -16.18 -9.89
CA ARG A 533 51.39 -17.48 -10.53
C ARG A 533 51.64 -17.45 -12.03
N GLN A 534 51.23 -16.38 -12.72
CA GLN A 534 51.49 -16.22 -14.15
C GLN A 534 52.99 -16.13 -14.47
N ARG A 535 53.78 -15.44 -13.63
CA ARG A 535 55.25 -15.41 -13.79
C ARG A 535 55.87 -16.79 -13.62
N GLN A 536 55.47 -17.56 -12.60
CA GLN A 536 55.94 -18.93 -12.40
C GLN A 536 55.57 -19.87 -13.56
N GLN A 537 54.35 -19.72 -14.11
CA GLN A 537 53.92 -20.46 -15.31
C GLN A 537 54.73 -20.07 -16.56
N ALA A 538 55.04 -18.78 -16.73
CA ALA A 538 55.85 -18.32 -17.85
C ALA A 538 57.30 -18.83 -17.74
N GLU A 539 57.88 -18.84 -16.53
CA GLU A 539 59.22 -19.38 -16.28
C GLU A 539 59.28 -20.88 -16.54
N SER A 540 58.35 -21.67 -15.99
CA SER A 540 58.31 -23.13 -16.25
C SER A 540 58.15 -23.47 -17.73
N ARG A 541 57.32 -22.73 -18.49
CA ARG A 541 57.21 -22.88 -19.95
C ARG A 541 58.53 -22.58 -20.65
N ARG A 542 59.24 -21.52 -20.27
CA ARG A 542 60.56 -21.18 -20.84
C ARG A 542 61.59 -22.27 -20.54
N THR A 543 61.55 -22.87 -19.36
CA THR A 543 62.47 -23.97 -18.99
C THR A 543 62.17 -25.23 -19.82
N ALA A 544 60.90 -25.62 -19.93
CA ALA A 544 60.48 -26.76 -20.75
C ALA A 544 60.83 -26.58 -22.23
N GLU A 545 60.65 -25.37 -22.78
CA GLU A 545 61.02 -25.07 -24.17
C GLU A 545 62.55 -25.16 -24.39
N ARG A 546 63.36 -24.73 -23.42
CA ARG A 546 64.83 -24.88 -23.47
C ARG A 546 65.25 -26.35 -23.44
N GLU A 547 64.58 -27.18 -22.64
CA GLU A 547 64.85 -28.62 -22.59
C GLU A 547 64.47 -29.33 -23.89
N GLN A 548 63.30 -29.02 -24.46
CA GLN A 548 62.90 -29.54 -25.76
C GLN A 548 63.88 -29.16 -26.86
N ARG A 549 64.33 -27.89 -26.91
CA ARG A 549 65.34 -27.45 -27.88
C ARG A 549 66.66 -28.21 -27.71
N ARG A 550 67.11 -28.46 -26.48
CA ARG A 550 68.31 -29.27 -26.21
C ARG A 550 68.15 -30.73 -26.66
N GLN A 551 66.99 -31.35 -26.42
CA GLN A 551 66.70 -32.70 -26.90
C GLN A 551 66.69 -32.78 -28.43
N ALA A 552 66.02 -31.84 -29.10
CA ALA A 552 66.00 -31.77 -30.56
C ALA A 552 67.41 -31.58 -31.16
N GLN A 553 68.26 -30.77 -30.52
CA GLN A 553 69.66 -30.62 -30.94
C GLN A 553 70.46 -31.92 -30.78
N ARG A 554 70.26 -32.67 -29.69
CA ARG A 554 70.89 -33.99 -29.49
C ARG A 554 70.44 -35.02 -30.52
N GLN A 555 69.16 -35.06 -30.84
CA GLN A 555 68.62 -35.95 -31.89
C GLN A 555 69.22 -35.62 -33.26
N ARG A 556 69.24 -34.34 -33.66
CA ARG A 556 69.86 -33.91 -34.92
C ARG A 556 71.35 -34.24 -34.98
N ALA A 557 72.08 -34.11 -33.86
CA ALA A 557 73.48 -34.50 -33.80
C ALA A 557 73.68 -36.01 -33.96
N ALA A 558 72.83 -36.83 -33.33
CA ALA A 558 72.85 -38.29 -33.48
C ALA A 558 72.51 -38.74 -34.90
N GLU A 559 71.50 -38.13 -35.54
CA GLU A 559 71.15 -38.39 -36.94
C GLU A 559 72.30 -38.07 -37.89
N ARG A 560 72.99 -36.94 -37.67
CA ARG A 560 74.19 -36.59 -38.46
C ARG A 560 75.26 -37.67 -38.34
N LEU A 561 75.59 -38.11 -37.13
CA LEU A 561 76.57 -39.19 -36.90
C LEU A 561 76.17 -40.50 -37.58
N GLN A 562 74.89 -40.88 -37.51
CA GLN A 562 74.39 -42.08 -38.20
C GLN A 562 74.51 -41.96 -39.71
N ARG A 563 74.22 -40.79 -40.27
CA ARG A 563 74.34 -40.53 -41.71
C ARG A 563 75.79 -40.66 -42.17
N THR A 564 76.74 -40.04 -41.46
CA THR A 564 78.18 -40.16 -41.77
C THR A 564 78.65 -41.62 -41.67
N ALA A 565 78.19 -42.37 -40.66
CA ALA A 565 78.53 -43.79 -40.51
C ALA A 565 77.98 -44.66 -41.66
N ARG A 566 76.77 -44.36 -42.15
CA ARG A 566 76.19 -45.05 -43.33
C ARG A 566 76.96 -44.74 -44.59
N GLU A 567 77.32 -43.47 -44.81
CA GLU A 567 78.13 -43.02 -45.95
C GLU A 567 79.51 -43.71 -45.94
N GLN A 568 80.19 -43.78 -44.79
CA GLN A 568 81.47 -44.50 -44.66
C GLN A 568 81.34 -46.00 -44.97
N ARG A 569 80.29 -46.67 -44.48
CA ARG A 569 80.02 -48.09 -44.82
C ARG A 569 79.76 -48.29 -46.31
N GLN A 570 79.08 -47.35 -46.95
CA GLN A 570 78.79 -47.42 -48.38
C GLN A 570 80.07 -47.25 -49.22
N VAL A 571 80.94 -46.30 -48.85
CA VAL A 571 82.27 -46.14 -49.47
C VAL A 571 83.12 -47.40 -49.28
N GLN A 572 83.15 -48.00 -48.08
CA GLN A 572 83.85 -49.27 -47.86
C GLN A 572 83.31 -50.41 -48.73
N ARG A 573 81.98 -50.53 -48.88
CA ARG A 573 81.37 -51.55 -49.75
C ARG A 573 81.76 -51.35 -51.20
N GLN A 574 81.78 -50.10 -51.69
CA GLN A 574 82.22 -49.78 -53.06
C GLN A 574 83.70 -50.11 -53.26
N GLN A 575 84.57 -49.80 -52.29
CA GLN A 575 85.99 -50.17 -52.35
C GLN A 575 86.19 -51.70 -52.37
N GLN A 576 85.44 -52.44 -51.55
CA GLN A 576 85.49 -53.91 -51.56
C GLN A 576 84.99 -54.50 -52.89
N GLN A 577 83.94 -53.93 -53.49
CA GLN A 577 83.46 -54.33 -54.81
C GLN A 577 84.50 -54.05 -55.90
N ALA A 578 85.12 -52.88 -55.89
CA ALA A 578 86.21 -52.53 -56.81
C ALA A 578 87.38 -53.51 -56.67
N GLN A 579 87.83 -53.80 -55.45
CA GLN A 579 88.90 -54.79 -55.21
C GLN A 579 88.52 -56.20 -55.69
N ARG A 580 87.25 -56.62 -55.52
CA ARG A 580 86.76 -57.91 -56.05
C ARG A 580 86.78 -57.93 -57.58
N GLN A 581 86.40 -56.85 -58.24
CA GLN A 581 86.47 -56.71 -59.70
C GLN A 581 87.94 -56.76 -60.17
N THR A 582 88.86 -56.02 -59.54
CA THR A 582 90.29 -56.08 -59.88
C THR A 582 90.85 -57.49 -59.71
N ARG A 583 90.50 -58.19 -58.62
CA ARG A 583 90.91 -59.58 -58.39
C ARG A 583 90.30 -60.55 -59.40
N ALA A 584 89.06 -60.31 -59.85
CA ALA A 584 88.43 -61.11 -60.89
C ALA A 584 89.16 -60.94 -62.23
N VAL A 585 89.48 -59.70 -62.62
CA VAL A 585 90.26 -59.37 -63.82
C VAL A 585 91.67 -59.98 -63.77
N GLN A 586 92.35 -59.91 -62.62
CA GLN A 586 93.66 -60.55 -62.43
C GLN A 586 93.57 -62.08 -62.48
N ARG A 587 92.46 -62.68 -62.02
CA ARG A 587 92.21 -64.11 -62.14
C ARG A 587 92.00 -64.53 -63.59
N THR A 588 91.21 -63.80 -64.37
CA THR A 588 91.05 -64.07 -65.81
C THR A 588 92.36 -63.91 -66.56
N ALA A 589 93.13 -62.84 -66.29
CA ALA A 589 94.45 -62.64 -66.90
C ALA A 589 95.46 -63.77 -66.53
N ARG A 590 95.42 -64.29 -65.30
CA ARG A 590 96.24 -65.46 -64.90
C ARG A 590 95.80 -66.76 -65.55
N VAL A 591 94.50 -66.93 -65.82
CA VAL A 591 93.97 -68.10 -66.54
C VAL A 591 94.38 -68.02 -68.02
N GLU A 592 94.31 -66.85 -68.64
CA GLU A 592 94.77 -66.61 -70.01
C GLU A 592 96.30 -66.80 -70.14
N ALA A 593 97.10 -66.24 -69.23
CA ALA A 593 98.55 -66.46 -69.23
C ALA A 593 98.96 -67.92 -68.99
N ARG A 594 98.13 -68.72 -68.29
CA ARG A 594 98.33 -70.17 -68.15
C ARG A 594 97.92 -70.95 -69.40
N ARG A 595 96.96 -70.44 -70.18
CA ARG A 595 96.56 -71.00 -71.47
C ARG A 595 97.65 -70.77 -72.52
N GLU A 596 98.20 -69.55 -72.60
CA GLU A 596 99.30 -69.22 -73.51
C GLU A 596 100.59 -70.01 -73.21
N ARG A 597 100.84 -70.39 -71.94
CA ARG A 597 101.97 -71.26 -71.56
C ARG A 597 101.78 -72.75 -71.86
N ARG A 598 100.57 -73.19 -72.19
CA ARG A 598 100.29 -74.58 -72.61
C ARG A 598 100.27 -74.76 -74.12
N GLU A 599 100.23 -73.66 -74.87
CA GLU A 599 100.21 -73.65 -76.34
C GLU A 599 101.59 -73.32 -76.95
N ARG A 600 102.63 -73.17 -76.12
CA ARG A 600 104.05 -73.18 -76.48
C ARG A 600 104.71 -74.41 -75.88
#